data_AF-A0A1C4XLV0-F1
#
_entry.id   AF-A0A1C4XLV0-F1
#
_cell.length_a   1.000
_cell.length_b   1.000
_cell.length_c   1.000
_cell.angle_alpha   90.00
_cell.angle_beta   90.00
_cell.angle_gamma   90.00
#
_symmetry.space_group_name_H-M   'P 1'
#
loop_
_entity.id
_entity.type
_entity.pdbx_description
1 polymer ?
#
loop_
_entity_poly.entity_id
_entity_poly.type
_entity_poly.pdbx_seq_one_letter_code
_entity_poly.pdbx_strand_id
1 'polypeptide(L)'
;MPLFFLSYAQEDNRNGQVQAFFGDLSEAVAGLAGVRWHEAGFIDGQMLLGTTWTDALAGALSTSACLIALTSPRYVVSDYCGREFRVFADRIDEHERQFQVRPPALVPVQWIPCDRLPEVVGTYQYRNFPTGTVYAQDGLLTLKQRRRHEDEYRDFVDALAKHIVQTARDHTLHQPAQRPTLAKVTSAFGQPARPQAQTGPALAGAVQRATSARHVHIVLVAGSSAELAGSRPGAEERYGAVSRDWRPYRPELEVPIGSWAGAIATTKSYGWTVEDAEDLAAVREWARAHNQIVVLVVDVWSADLPRYQLTLIRYDRDVGSPRAPVLVPWTAADDAASGGNRKMWDTLARVLPHHVLHNTRDLWRTEIATSARFQEELEDVLVVEQGRIYRTGTVYQEPPTDGSGQRPILEGP
;
A
#
# COMPACT_ATOMS: atom_id res chain seq x y z
N MET A 1 31.50 0.24 7.84
CA MET A 1 30.40 -0.57 7.30
C MET A 1 29.21 -0.36 8.21
N PRO A 2 27.99 -0.15 7.69
CA PRO A 2 26.81 0.08 8.52
C PRO A 2 26.56 -1.11 9.44
N LEU A 3 26.26 -0.86 10.72
CA LEU A 3 25.91 -1.94 11.66
C LEU A 3 24.52 -2.51 11.34
N PHE A 4 23.60 -1.69 10.85
CA PHE A 4 22.29 -2.15 10.41
C PHE A 4 21.88 -1.60 9.04
N PHE A 5 21.01 -2.37 8.38
CA PHE A 5 20.28 -1.99 7.18
C PHE A 5 18.80 -1.82 7.55
N LEU A 6 18.19 -0.68 7.21
CA LEU A 6 16.77 -0.45 7.43
C LEU A 6 15.99 -0.72 6.14
N SER A 7 15.27 -1.84 6.11
CA SER A 7 14.39 -2.24 5.02
C SER A 7 12.96 -1.81 5.34
N TYR A 8 12.32 -1.10 4.43
CA TYR A 8 10.97 -0.54 4.60
C TYR A 8 10.26 -0.41 3.25
N ALA A 9 8.93 -0.39 3.24
CA ALA A 9 8.20 -0.01 2.03
C ALA A 9 8.28 1.52 1.85
N GLN A 10 8.77 1.97 0.70
CA GLN A 10 9.04 3.39 0.43
C GLN A 10 7.82 4.28 0.72
N GLU A 11 6.62 3.77 0.45
CA GLU A 11 5.34 4.45 0.65
C GLU A 11 5.00 4.70 2.13
N ASP A 12 5.62 3.99 3.07
CA ASP A 12 5.39 4.17 4.52
C ASP A 12 6.16 5.36 5.10
N ASN A 13 7.04 5.95 4.29
CA ASN A 13 7.90 7.04 4.70
C ASN A 13 7.42 8.44 4.24
N ARG A 14 6.20 8.56 3.73
CA ARG A 14 5.67 9.81 3.15
C ARG A 14 5.68 11.03 4.07
N ASN A 15 5.64 10.82 5.38
CA ASN A 15 5.69 11.89 6.39
C ASN A 15 7.06 11.98 7.08
N GLY A 16 8.11 11.40 6.49
CA GLY A 16 9.46 11.35 7.04
C GLY A 16 9.57 10.52 8.33
N GLN A 17 8.54 9.76 8.70
CA GLN A 17 8.53 9.02 9.97
C GLN A 17 9.56 7.89 9.99
N VAL A 18 9.80 7.25 8.84
CA VAL A 18 10.86 6.23 8.73
C VAL A 18 12.23 6.89 8.76
N GLN A 19 12.44 8.04 8.09
CA GLN A 19 13.71 8.79 8.26
C GLN A 19 13.93 9.25 9.70
N ALA A 20 12.89 9.74 10.38
CA ALA A 20 13.00 10.18 11.76
C ALA A 20 13.36 8.98 12.66
N PHE A 21 12.69 7.83 12.48
CA PHE A 21 13.05 6.60 13.18
C PHE A 21 14.48 6.13 12.87
N PHE A 22 14.90 6.20 11.60
CA PHE A 22 16.27 5.90 11.20
C PHE A 22 17.28 6.82 11.90
N GLY A 23 16.97 8.11 12.04
CA GLY A 23 17.77 9.08 12.77
C GLY A 23 17.92 8.71 14.24
N ASP A 24 16.79 8.48 14.91
CA ASP A 24 16.74 8.10 16.32
C ASP A 24 17.54 6.81 16.58
N LEU A 25 17.33 5.78 15.74
CA LEU A 25 18.03 4.50 15.86
C LEU A 25 19.53 4.62 15.54
N SER A 26 19.90 5.39 14.53
CA SER A 26 21.31 5.60 14.16
C SER A 26 22.06 6.34 15.27
N GLU A 27 21.43 7.29 15.94
CA GLU A 27 22.00 8.00 17.10
C GLU A 27 22.24 7.03 18.27
N ALA A 28 21.23 6.23 18.63
CA ALA A 28 21.35 5.24 19.69
C ALA A 28 22.44 4.18 19.40
N VAL A 29 22.48 3.66 18.17
CA VAL A 29 23.50 2.68 17.75
C VAL A 29 24.89 3.29 17.74
N ALA A 30 25.05 4.52 17.21
CA ALA A 30 26.34 5.22 17.19
C ALA A 30 26.89 5.43 18.60
N GLY A 31 26.04 5.88 19.53
CA GLY A 31 26.40 6.07 20.94
C GLY A 31 26.89 4.79 21.62
N LEU A 32 26.21 3.66 21.38
CA LEU A 32 26.57 2.36 21.97
C LEU A 32 27.78 1.68 21.33
N ALA A 33 27.98 1.87 20.03
CA ALA A 33 29.09 1.26 19.28
C ALA A 33 30.37 2.12 19.29
N GLY A 34 30.29 3.40 19.64
CA GLY A 34 31.43 4.33 19.58
C GLY A 34 31.85 4.68 18.15
N VAL A 35 30.90 4.66 17.21
CA VAL A 35 31.12 4.98 15.78
C VAL A 35 30.46 6.30 15.41
N ARG A 36 30.75 6.84 14.22
CA ARG A 36 30.07 8.04 13.75
C ARG A 36 28.63 7.71 13.33
N TRP A 37 27.72 8.68 13.45
CA TRP A 37 26.30 8.50 13.11
C TRP A 37 26.08 7.92 11.70
N HIS A 38 26.82 8.39 10.69
CA HIS A 38 26.72 7.89 9.32
C HIS A 38 27.32 6.49 9.09
N GLU A 39 28.05 5.96 10.08
CA GLU A 39 28.60 4.61 10.06
C GLU A 39 27.69 3.61 10.78
N ALA A 40 26.68 4.09 11.53
CA ALA A 40 25.80 3.25 12.33
C ALA A 40 24.80 2.47 11.49
N GLY A 41 24.16 3.12 10.52
CA GLY A 41 23.06 2.54 9.76
C GLY A 41 23.08 2.91 8.28
N PHE A 42 22.39 2.10 7.48
CA PHE A 42 22.07 2.41 6.10
C PHE A 42 20.56 2.33 5.88
N ILE A 43 20.01 3.31 5.15
CA ILE A 43 18.62 3.33 4.68
C ILE A 43 18.64 3.65 3.20
N ASP A 44 17.80 2.97 2.41
CA ASP A 44 17.64 3.32 1.00
C ASP A 44 16.88 4.65 0.87
N GLY A 45 17.57 5.66 0.32
CA GLY A 45 17.05 7.00 0.10
C GLY A 45 16.71 7.21 -1.37
N GLN A 46 15.41 7.43 -1.66
CA GLN A 46 14.89 7.87 -2.96
C GLN A 46 15.45 7.10 -4.17
N MET A 47 15.06 5.84 -4.34
CA MET A 47 15.13 5.23 -5.68
C MET A 47 13.94 5.71 -6.52
N LEU A 48 14.25 6.32 -7.66
CA LEU A 48 13.36 6.48 -8.80
C LEU A 48 13.04 5.07 -9.32
N LEU A 49 11.77 4.68 -9.31
CA LEU A 49 11.29 3.43 -9.87
C LEU A 49 11.71 3.35 -11.35
N GLY A 50 12.63 2.42 -11.67
CA GLY A 50 13.15 2.20 -13.02
C GLY A 50 14.67 2.06 -13.14
N THR A 51 15.45 2.26 -12.08
CA THR A 51 16.92 2.14 -12.12
C THR A 51 17.45 0.84 -11.52
N THR A 52 18.56 0.38 -12.08
CA THR A 52 19.41 -0.71 -11.57
C THR A 52 19.84 -0.42 -10.12
N TRP A 53 19.90 -1.48 -9.29
CA TRP A 53 20.47 -1.46 -7.94
C TRP A 53 21.75 -0.61 -7.88
N THR A 54 21.79 0.43 -7.06
CA THR A 54 23.03 1.17 -6.80
C THR A 54 24.04 0.25 -6.10
N ASP A 55 25.31 0.33 -6.52
CA ASP A 55 26.41 -0.41 -5.88
C ASP A 55 26.48 -0.19 -4.36
N ALA A 56 26.05 0.99 -3.90
CA ALA A 56 25.98 1.34 -2.49
C ALA A 56 24.96 0.50 -1.71
N LEU A 57 23.75 0.33 -2.24
CA LEU A 57 22.72 -0.49 -1.63
C LEU A 57 23.14 -1.97 -1.60
N ALA A 58 23.81 -2.45 -2.66
CA ALA A 58 24.26 -3.85 -2.76
C ALA A 58 25.40 -4.13 -1.78
N GLY A 59 26.31 -3.16 -1.67
CA GLY A 59 27.36 -3.15 -0.66
C GLY A 59 26.77 -3.16 0.76
N ALA A 60 25.80 -2.29 1.05
CA ALA A 60 25.16 -2.22 2.37
C ALA A 60 24.47 -3.54 2.73
N LEU A 61 23.59 -4.07 1.88
CA LEU A 61 22.90 -5.35 2.12
C LEU A 61 23.86 -6.54 2.28
N SER A 62 25.04 -6.50 1.65
CA SER A 62 26.05 -7.56 1.74
C SER A 62 26.95 -7.44 2.98
N THR A 63 27.06 -6.27 3.58
CA THR A 63 28.05 -5.96 4.63
C THR A 63 27.44 -5.61 5.97
N SER A 64 26.17 -5.18 6.02
CA SER A 64 25.47 -4.88 7.27
C SER A 64 25.43 -6.09 8.18
N ALA A 65 25.59 -5.85 9.49
CA ALA A 65 25.53 -6.89 10.51
C ALA A 65 24.09 -7.28 10.85
N CYS A 66 23.14 -6.34 10.77
CA CYS A 66 21.71 -6.59 10.97
C CYS A 66 20.85 -6.05 9.81
N LEU A 67 19.71 -6.67 9.54
CA LEU A 67 18.61 -6.13 8.75
C LEU A 67 17.42 -5.88 9.67
N ILE A 68 16.93 -4.65 9.70
CA ILE A 68 15.72 -4.25 10.40
C ILE A 68 14.62 -4.13 9.36
N ALA A 69 13.66 -5.07 9.39
CA ALA A 69 12.53 -5.10 8.49
C ALA A 69 11.34 -4.38 9.13
N LEU A 70 11.04 -3.16 8.69
CA LEU A 70 9.85 -2.42 9.12
C LEU A 70 8.61 -3.04 8.47
N THR A 71 8.06 -4.05 9.12
CA THR A 71 6.88 -4.76 8.66
C THR A 71 5.65 -3.86 8.70
N SER A 72 4.96 -3.82 7.57
CA SER A 72 3.72 -3.12 7.34
C SER A 72 2.93 -3.91 6.28
N PRO A 73 1.63 -3.63 6.10
CA PRO A 73 0.85 -4.26 5.04
C PRO A 73 1.47 -4.10 3.64
N ARG A 74 2.24 -3.02 3.40
CA ARG A 74 2.94 -2.79 2.13
C ARG A 74 4.26 -3.52 2.04
N TYR A 75 5.00 -3.58 3.16
CA TYR A 75 6.27 -4.27 3.23
C TYR A 75 6.13 -5.74 2.82
N VAL A 76 5.14 -6.42 3.39
CA VAL A 76 4.95 -7.88 3.24
C VAL A 76 4.47 -8.32 1.86
N VAL A 77 4.01 -7.38 1.02
CA VAL A 77 3.61 -7.63 -0.38
C VAL A 77 4.59 -7.03 -1.40
N SER A 78 5.61 -6.32 -0.93
CA SER A 78 6.60 -5.68 -1.79
C SER A 78 7.61 -6.71 -2.28
N ASP A 79 7.64 -6.96 -3.59
CA ASP A 79 8.64 -7.82 -4.23
C ASP A 79 10.06 -7.32 -3.96
N TYR A 80 10.27 -6.01 -3.93
CA TYR A 80 11.57 -5.42 -3.62
C TYR A 80 12.01 -5.74 -2.19
N CYS A 81 11.16 -5.45 -1.21
CA CYS A 81 11.45 -5.75 0.21
C CYS A 81 11.64 -7.25 0.41
N GLY A 82 10.88 -8.09 -0.28
CA GLY A 82 11.01 -9.54 -0.22
C GLY A 82 12.35 -10.05 -0.78
N ARG A 83 12.92 -9.37 -1.77
CA ARG A 83 14.27 -9.71 -2.27
C ARG A 83 15.38 -9.22 -1.33
N GLU A 84 15.26 -8.03 -0.73
CA GLU A 84 16.20 -7.57 0.32
C GLU A 84 16.20 -8.55 1.50
N PHE A 85 15.01 -8.95 1.94
CA PHE A 85 14.81 -9.97 2.97
C PHE A 85 15.49 -11.28 2.59
N ARG A 86 15.32 -11.75 1.35
CA ARG A 86 15.93 -13.00 0.87
C ARG A 86 17.45 -12.96 0.93
N VAL A 87 18.05 -11.88 0.42
CA VAL A 87 19.52 -11.69 0.44
C VAL A 87 20.07 -11.82 1.86
N PHE A 88 19.38 -11.22 2.83
CA PHE A 88 19.82 -11.26 4.21
C PHE A 88 19.57 -12.63 4.86
N ALA A 89 18.42 -13.27 4.58
CA ALA A 89 18.13 -14.62 5.03
C ALA A 89 19.17 -15.64 4.52
N ASP A 90 19.59 -15.54 3.26
CA ASP A 90 20.64 -16.40 2.68
C ASP A 90 21.97 -16.28 3.43
N ARG A 91 22.34 -15.07 3.87
CA ARG A 91 23.57 -14.83 4.66
C ARG A 91 23.48 -15.46 6.05
N ILE A 92 22.30 -15.45 6.67
CA ILE A 92 22.03 -16.09 7.96
C ILE A 92 22.10 -17.60 7.83
N ASP A 93 21.45 -18.16 6.80
CA ASP A 93 21.45 -19.60 6.54
C ASP A 93 22.88 -20.13 6.27
N GLU A 94 23.70 -19.37 5.52
CA GLU A 94 25.09 -19.73 5.27
C GLU A 94 25.96 -19.65 6.54
N HIS A 95 25.77 -18.61 7.37
CA HIS A 95 26.45 -18.51 8.66
C HIS A 95 26.06 -19.68 9.58
N GLU A 96 24.78 -20.04 9.65
CA GLU A 96 24.32 -21.18 10.42
C GLU A 96 24.93 -22.49 9.90
N ARG A 97 25.00 -22.67 8.58
CA ARG A 97 25.66 -23.83 7.97
C ARG A 97 27.13 -23.94 8.39
N GLN A 98 27.85 -22.81 8.41
CA GLN A 98 29.28 -22.77 8.71
C GLN A 98 29.59 -22.91 10.21
N PHE A 99 28.83 -22.23 11.07
CA PHE A 99 29.13 -22.11 12.50
C PHE A 99 28.16 -22.86 13.42
N GLN A 100 27.13 -23.50 12.86
CA GLN A 100 26.07 -24.22 13.59
C GLN A 100 25.33 -23.33 14.59
N VAL A 101 25.31 -22.02 14.35
CA VAL A 101 24.64 -21.00 15.16
C VAL A 101 23.91 -20.05 14.22
N ARG A 102 22.58 -19.93 14.39
CA ARG A 102 21.76 -18.96 13.65
C ARG A 102 21.87 -17.57 14.30
N PRO A 103 22.50 -16.59 13.63
CA PRO A 103 22.68 -15.27 14.19
C PRO A 103 21.33 -14.51 14.22
N PRO A 104 21.05 -13.75 15.29
CA PRO A 104 19.81 -12.97 15.45
C PRO A 104 19.82 -11.67 14.63
N ALA A 105 20.22 -11.77 13.36
CA ALA A 105 20.61 -10.62 12.55
C ALA A 105 19.52 -10.07 11.63
N LEU A 106 18.42 -10.79 11.42
CA LEU A 106 17.26 -10.27 10.69
C LEU A 106 16.16 -10.03 11.71
N VAL A 107 15.76 -8.77 11.92
CA VAL A 107 14.82 -8.34 12.96
C VAL A 107 13.57 -7.72 12.32
N PRO A 108 12.44 -8.44 12.28
CA PRO A 108 11.15 -7.85 11.94
C PRO A 108 10.69 -6.91 13.06
N VAL A 109 10.35 -5.68 12.70
CA VAL A 109 9.76 -4.67 13.59
C VAL A 109 8.37 -4.38 13.07
N GLN A 110 7.34 -4.54 13.91
CA GLN A 110 5.97 -4.16 13.57
C GLN A 110 5.88 -2.63 13.48
N TRP A 111 6.06 -2.08 12.29
CA TRP A 111 5.94 -0.65 12.04
C TRP A 111 4.48 -0.23 12.00
N ILE A 112 3.70 -0.95 11.19
CA ILE A 112 2.24 -0.89 11.11
C ILE A 112 1.73 -2.33 11.28
N PRO A 113 0.72 -2.58 12.13
CA PRO A 113 0.17 -3.92 12.32
C PRO A 113 -0.21 -4.58 11.00
N CYS A 114 0.19 -5.84 10.85
CA CYS A 114 -0.12 -6.68 9.69
C CYS A 114 -1.04 -7.80 10.14
N ASP A 115 -2.22 -7.93 9.53
CA ASP A 115 -3.14 -9.03 9.85
C ASP A 115 -2.55 -10.41 9.49
N ARG A 116 -1.68 -10.46 8.48
CA ARG A 116 -0.95 -11.66 8.06
C ARG A 116 0.51 -11.32 7.74
N LEU A 117 1.40 -11.86 8.55
CA LEU A 117 2.83 -11.89 8.23
C LEU A 117 3.12 -13.12 7.36
N PRO A 118 3.90 -13.00 6.27
CA PRO A 118 4.40 -14.15 5.55
C PRO A 118 5.10 -15.11 6.51
N GLU A 119 4.95 -16.42 6.30
CA GLU A 119 5.53 -17.44 7.19
C GLU A 119 7.03 -17.21 7.38
N VAL A 120 7.74 -16.85 6.30
CA VAL A 120 9.17 -16.52 6.30
C VAL A 120 9.53 -15.33 7.20
N VAL A 121 8.60 -14.41 7.47
CA VAL A 121 8.79 -13.32 8.44
C VAL A 121 8.45 -13.83 9.84
N GLY A 122 7.37 -14.61 9.96
CA GLY A 122 6.91 -15.21 11.20
C GLY A 122 7.89 -16.21 11.83
N THR A 123 8.83 -16.77 11.07
CA THR A 123 9.93 -17.61 11.61
C THR A 123 10.95 -16.81 12.43
N TYR A 124 10.99 -15.49 12.27
CA TYR A 124 11.89 -14.59 12.99
C TYR A 124 11.12 -13.92 14.15
N GLN A 125 10.75 -14.70 15.17
CA GLN A 125 10.13 -14.16 16.39
C GLN A 125 11.21 -13.71 17.39
N TYR A 126 11.37 -12.40 17.58
CA TYR A 126 12.17 -11.87 18.68
C TYR A 126 11.27 -11.56 19.87
N ARG A 127 11.37 -12.40 20.89
CA ARG A 127 10.64 -12.25 22.17
C ARG A 127 11.29 -11.27 23.15
N ASN A 128 12.32 -10.53 22.72
CA ASN A 128 13.21 -9.79 23.62
C ASN A 128 13.06 -8.26 23.56
N PHE A 129 12.13 -7.72 22.77
CA PHE A 129 11.83 -6.29 22.82
C PHE A 129 10.78 -6.02 23.91
N PRO A 130 10.86 -4.87 24.60
CA PRO A 130 9.79 -4.46 25.50
C PRO A 130 8.51 -4.21 24.67
N THR A 131 7.71 -5.26 24.50
CA THR A 131 6.46 -5.21 23.76
C THR A 131 5.34 -4.88 24.74
N GLY A 132 5.12 -3.58 24.98
CA GLY A 132 3.91 -3.13 25.65
C GLY A 132 2.66 -3.50 24.84
N THR A 133 1.49 -3.43 25.48
CA THR A 133 0.22 -3.76 24.83
C THR A 133 -0.05 -2.89 23.61
N VAL A 134 0.40 -1.64 23.63
CA VAL A 134 0.22 -0.67 22.54
C VAL A 134 1.11 -0.99 21.35
N TYR A 135 2.38 -1.40 21.56
CA TYR A 135 3.22 -1.88 20.45
C TYR A 135 2.59 -3.07 19.72
N ALA A 136 2.11 -4.05 20.50
CA ALA A 136 1.54 -5.28 19.95
C ALA A 136 0.24 -5.01 19.15
N GLN A 137 -0.58 -4.06 19.61
CA GLN A 137 -1.86 -3.72 18.97
C GLN A 137 -1.71 -2.71 17.82
N ASP A 138 -0.96 -1.64 18.05
CA ASP A 138 -0.97 -0.45 17.20
C ASP A 138 0.35 -0.22 16.44
N GLY A 139 1.40 -1.00 16.72
CA GLY A 139 2.71 -0.93 16.07
C GLY A 139 3.58 0.25 16.53
N LEU A 140 4.84 0.24 16.08
CA LEU A 140 5.86 1.22 16.48
C LEU A 140 5.54 2.63 16.01
N LEU A 141 4.92 2.78 14.84
CA LEU A 141 4.54 4.10 14.32
C LEU A 141 3.61 4.84 15.29
N THR A 142 2.69 4.11 15.93
CA THR A 142 1.76 4.70 16.91
C THR A 142 2.46 5.16 18.17
N LEU A 143 3.42 4.39 18.68
CA LEU A 143 4.26 4.80 19.80
C LEU A 143 5.02 6.08 19.47
N LYS A 144 5.64 6.13 18.28
CA LYS A 144 6.39 7.29 17.81
C LYS A 144 5.54 8.56 17.68
N GLN A 145 4.30 8.44 17.20
CA GLN A 145 3.45 9.61 16.90
C GLN A 145 2.74 10.20 18.12
N ARG A 146 2.50 9.41 19.17
CA ARG A 146 1.69 9.82 20.32
C ARG A 146 2.60 10.17 21.49
N ARG A 147 2.64 11.46 21.88
CA ARG A 147 3.46 11.96 23.01
C ARG A 147 3.33 11.16 24.30
N ARG A 148 2.13 10.63 24.59
CA ARG A 148 1.89 9.80 25.79
C ARG A 148 2.64 8.46 25.80
N HIS A 149 3.19 8.04 24.66
CA HIS A 149 3.97 6.82 24.47
C HIS A 149 5.44 7.12 24.15
N GLU A 150 5.91 8.35 24.40
CA GLU A 150 7.27 8.78 24.06
C GLU A 150 8.34 7.95 24.78
N ASP A 151 8.16 7.67 26.07
CA ASP A 151 9.09 6.84 26.86
C ASP A 151 9.13 5.41 26.32
N GLU A 152 7.97 4.81 26.03
CA GLU A 152 7.86 3.46 25.46
C GLU A 152 8.52 3.36 24.08
N TYR A 153 8.40 4.40 23.26
CA TYR A 153 9.11 4.50 21.98
C TYR A 153 10.64 4.56 22.17
N ARG A 154 11.13 5.39 23.10
CA ARG A 154 12.57 5.52 23.39
C ARG A 154 13.15 4.22 23.94
N ASP A 155 12.46 3.57 24.86
CA ASP A 155 12.85 2.26 25.42
C ASP A 155 12.95 1.19 24.32
N PHE A 156 12.03 1.20 23.36
CA PHE A 156 12.07 0.31 22.20
C PHE A 156 13.31 0.57 21.33
N VAL A 157 13.60 1.84 21.00
CA VAL A 157 14.76 2.23 20.21
C VAL A 157 16.07 1.82 20.91
N ASP A 158 16.17 2.04 22.22
CA ASP A 158 17.33 1.65 23.02
C ASP A 158 17.54 0.13 23.05
N ALA A 159 16.46 -0.64 23.22
CA ALA A 159 16.51 -2.10 23.18
C ALA A 159 16.95 -2.60 21.79
N LEU A 160 16.43 -2.01 20.71
CA LEU A 160 16.81 -2.33 19.34
C LEU A 160 18.28 -1.98 19.05
N ALA A 161 18.74 -0.83 19.52
CA ALA A 161 20.14 -0.41 19.33
C ALA A 161 21.11 -1.37 20.06
N LYS A 162 20.80 -1.76 21.31
CA LYS A 162 21.58 -2.75 22.06
C LYS A 162 21.64 -4.09 21.32
N HIS A 163 20.51 -4.55 20.78
CA HIS A 163 20.43 -5.78 19.98
C HIS A 163 21.34 -5.74 18.76
N ILE A 164 21.30 -4.64 17.98
CA ILE A 164 22.13 -4.46 16.79
C ILE A 164 23.62 -4.49 17.15
N VAL A 165 24.03 -3.73 18.16
CA VAL A 165 25.43 -3.64 18.58
C VAL A 165 25.94 -4.97 19.12
N GLN A 166 25.13 -5.68 19.91
CA GLN A 166 25.50 -7.00 20.43
C GLN A 166 25.62 -8.02 19.30
N THR A 167 24.66 -8.06 18.38
CA THR A 167 24.68 -8.97 17.23
C THR A 167 25.91 -8.71 16.34
N ALA A 168 26.26 -7.44 16.10
CA ALA A 168 27.44 -7.06 15.33
C ALA A 168 28.77 -7.44 15.99
N ARG A 169 28.81 -7.50 17.33
CA ARG A 169 29.99 -7.92 18.10
C ARG A 169 30.15 -9.44 18.13
N ASP A 170 29.05 -10.15 18.32
CA ASP A 170 29.06 -11.60 18.55
C ASP A 170 29.07 -12.40 17.24
N HIS A 171 28.57 -11.83 16.15
CA HIS A 171 28.40 -12.54 14.88
C HIS A 171 28.99 -11.74 13.72
N THR A 172 29.95 -12.36 13.02
CA THR A 172 30.44 -11.85 11.74
C THR A 172 29.75 -12.60 10.61
N LEU A 173 28.64 -12.04 10.12
CA LEU A 173 27.89 -12.62 9.02
C LEU A 173 28.75 -12.83 7.78
N HIS A 174 28.51 -13.93 7.08
CA HIS A 174 29.16 -14.19 5.80
C HIS A 174 28.90 -13.04 4.81
N GLN A 175 29.96 -12.60 4.15
CA GLN A 175 29.88 -11.64 3.05
C GLN A 175 29.89 -12.42 1.74
N PRO A 176 28.85 -12.31 0.91
CA PRO A 176 28.79 -13.07 -0.33
C PRO A 176 29.95 -12.69 -1.26
N ALA A 177 30.61 -13.69 -1.85
CA ALA A 177 31.78 -13.51 -2.71
C ALA A 177 31.49 -12.66 -3.95
N GLN A 178 30.24 -12.64 -4.40
CA GLN A 178 29.74 -11.75 -5.44
C GLN A 178 28.62 -10.89 -4.88
N ARG A 179 28.60 -9.60 -5.23
CA ARG A 179 27.48 -8.74 -4.84
C ARG A 179 26.19 -9.29 -5.44
N PRO A 180 25.12 -9.39 -4.65
CA PRO A 180 23.84 -9.87 -5.13
C PRO A 180 23.30 -8.94 -6.22
N THR A 181 22.59 -9.51 -7.19
CA THR A 181 21.85 -8.77 -8.21
C THR A 181 20.36 -8.96 -7.94
N LEU A 182 19.70 -7.97 -7.30
CA LEU A 182 18.29 -7.99 -6.87
C LEU A 182 17.37 -8.51 -7.98
N ALA A 183 17.55 -8.08 -9.23
CA ALA A 183 16.76 -8.53 -10.39
C ALA A 183 16.71 -10.07 -10.55
N LYS A 184 17.76 -10.78 -10.14
CA LYS A 184 17.90 -12.24 -10.19
C LYS A 184 17.50 -12.93 -8.87
N VAL A 185 17.35 -12.18 -7.79
CA VAL A 185 16.88 -12.70 -6.50
C VAL A 185 15.38 -12.92 -6.60
N THR A 186 14.92 -14.11 -6.21
CA THR A 186 13.49 -14.38 -6.06
C THR A 186 13.05 -13.85 -4.70
N SER A 187 11.96 -13.08 -4.67
CA SER A 187 11.40 -12.53 -3.44
C SER A 187 11.10 -13.64 -2.42
N ALA A 188 11.46 -13.41 -1.15
CA ALA A 188 11.05 -14.25 -0.02
C ALA A 188 9.54 -14.16 0.25
N PHE A 189 8.90 -13.06 -0.14
CA PHE A 189 7.45 -12.90 -0.07
C PHE A 189 6.85 -13.54 -1.31
N GLY A 190 5.95 -14.51 -1.12
CA GLY A 190 5.39 -15.32 -2.19
C GLY A 190 4.85 -14.46 -3.33
N GLN A 191 5.10 -14.87 -4.57
CA GLN A 191 4.47 -14.20 -5.71
C GLN A 191 2.94 -14.32 -5.60
N PRO A 192 2.16 -13.29 -5.98
CA PRO A 192 0.77 -13.53 -6.33
C PRO A 192 0.78 -14.58 -7.43
N ALA A 193 0.26 -15.77 -7.12
CA ALA A 193 0.25 -16.89 -8.05
C ALA A 193 -0.37 -16.40 -9.38
N ARG A 194 0.39 -16.51 -10.48
CA ARG A 194 -0.23 -16.53 -11.81
C ARG A 194 -1.30 -17.62 -11.76
N PRO A 195 -2.56 -17.36 -12.14
CA PRO A 195 -3.56 -18.41 -12.24
C PRO A 195 -3.13 -19.35 -13.37
N GLN A 196 -2.39 -20.41 -13.03
CA GLN A 196 -2.31 -21.58 -13.88
C GLN A 196 -3.68 -22.23 -13.83
N ALA A 197 -4.31 -22.32 -15.00
CA ALA A 197 -5.53 -23.08 -15.18
C ALA A 197 -5.29 -24.51 -14.69
N GLN A 198 -5.90 -24.86 -13.56
CA GLN A 198 -6.03 -26.24 -13.11
C GLN A 198 -7.50 -26.52 -12.88
N THR A 199 -8.04 -27.30 -13.81
CA THR A 199 -9.35 -27.92 -13.83
C THR A 199 -9.44 -28.94 -12.69
N GLY A 200 -10.31 -28.70 -11.70
CA GLY A 200 -10.67 -29.67 -10.67
C GLY A 200 -11.51 -29.03 -9.55
N PRO A 201 -12.61 -29.66 -9.09
CA PRO A 201 -13.53 -29.04 -8.14
C PRO A 201 -12.98 -29.17 -6.72
N ALA A 202 -12.42 -28.08 -6.18
CA ALA A 202 -12.02 -28.00 -4.79
C ALA A 202 -12.84 -26.95 -4.05
N LEU A 203 -13.41 -27.41 -2.94
CA LEU A 203 -14.25 -26.69 -1.99
C LEU A 203 -13.78 -25.26 -1.71
N ALA A 204 -14.76 -24.36 -1.74
CA ALA A 204 -14.63 -22.94 -1.40
C ALA A 204 -14.01 -22.74 -0.01
N GLY A 205 -12.71 -22.45 0.02
CA GLY A 205 -12.03 -21.80 1.13
C GLY A 205 -12.09 -20.30 0.91
N ALA A 206 -13.02 -19.62 1.58
CA ALA A 206 -13.18 -18.18 1.52
C ALA A 206 -11.86 -17.46 1.87
N VAL A 207 -11.30 -16.75 0.90
CA VAL A 207 -10.27 -15.73 1.12
C VAL A 207 -10.91 -14.64 1.98
N GLN A 208 -10.67 -14.68 3.28
CA GLN A 208 -11.13 -13.66 4.22
C GLN A 208 -10.46 -12.33 3.91
N ARG A 209 -11.20 -11.46 3.19
CA ARG A 209 -10.88 -10.06 2.93
C ARG A 209 -10.88 -9.28 4.27
N ALA A 210 -10.12 -8.20 4.31
CA ALA A 210 -9.81 -7.41 5.50
C ALA A 210 -11.02 -6.68 6.10
N THR A 211 -11.12 -6.65 7.44
CA THR A 211 -12.25 -6.12 8.22
C THR A 211 -12.05 -4.70 8.77
N SER A 212 -11.05 -3.93 8.28
CA SER A 212 -10.87 -2.53 8.73
C SER A 212 -11.87 -1.60 8.04
N ALA A 213 -12.56 -0.75 8.80
CA ALA A 213 -13.56 0.18 8.25
C ALA A 213 -12.93 1.35 7.46
N ARG A 214 -11.60 1.59 7.58
CA ARG A 214 -10.87 2.65 6.86
C ARG A 214 -10.13 2.10 5.64
N HIS A 215 -10.90 1.61 4.67
CA HIS A 215 -10.37 1.13 3.40
C HIS A 215 -11.12 1.75 2.21
N VAL A 216 -10.40 2.02 1.12
CA VAL A 216 -10.93 2.55 -0.15
C VAL A 216 -10.64 1.56 -1.27
N HIS A 217 -11.67 1.08 -1.93
CA HIS A 217 -11.55 0.28 -3.16
C HIS A 217 -11.60 1.22 -4.36
N ILE A 218 -10.50 1.32 -5.09
CA ILE A 218 -10.40 2.09 -6.33
C ILE A 218 -10.70 1.14 -7.48
N VAL A 219 -11.90 1.22 -8.03
CA VAL A 219 -12.35 0.33 -9.10
C VAL A 219 -12.10 1.00 -10.45
N LEU A 220 -11.22 0.42 -11.26
CA LEU A 220 -10.87 0.96 -12.57
C LEU A 220 -11.75 0.36 -13.66
N VAL A 221 -12.29 1.23 -14.51
CA VAL A 221 -12.82 0.86 -15.83
C VAL A 221 -11.79 1.30 -16.84
N ALA A 222 -10.83 0.43 -17.17
CA ALA A 222 -9.78 0.72 -18.14
C ALA A 222 -9.41 -0.52 -18.94
N GLY A 223 -9.43 -0.41 -20.26
CA GLY A 223 -9.03 -1.42 -21.23
C GLY A 223 -7.52 -1.64 -21.21
N SER A 224 -7.08 -2.75 -21.80
CA SER A 224 -5.69 -2.91 -22.20
C SER A 224 -5.38 -2.12 -23.47
N SER A 225 -4.10 -1.88 -23.73
CA SER A 225 -3.66 -1.29 -25.01
C SER A 225 -4.13 -2.11 -26.22
N ALA A 226 -4.14 -3.44 -26.12
CA ALA A 226 -4.60 -4.34 -27.17
C ALA A 226 -6.10 -4.17 -27.48
N GLU A 227 -6.94 -4.03 -26.46
CA GLU A 227 -8.38 -3.83 -26.65
C GLU A 227 -8.72 -2.44 -27.23
N LEU A 228 -7.87 -1.46 -26.96
CA LEU A 228 -8.08 -0.07 -27.36
C LEU A 228 -7.34 0.32 -28.65
N ALA A 229 -6.46 -0.54 -29.18
CA ALA A 229 -5.66 -0.25 -30.37
C ALA A 229 -6.49 0.20 -31.59
N GLY A 230 -7.71 -0.34 -31.75
CA GLY A 230 -8.61 0.01 -32.84
C GLY A 230 -9.60 1.15 -32.55
N SER A 231 -9.74 1.57 -31.29
CA SER A 231 -10.79 2.51 -30.86
C SER A 231 -10.25 3.82 -30.30
N ARG A 232 -9.01 3.84 -29.77
CA ARG A 232 -8.33 5.02 -29.24
C ARG A 232 -6.97 5.21 -29.94
N PRO A 233 -6.82 6.26 -30.77
CA PRO A 233 -5.51 6.62 -31.31
C PRO A 233 -4.47 6.84 -30.21
N GLY A 234 -3.26 6.32 -30.33
CA GLY A 234 -2.21 6.48 -29.31
C GLY A 234 -2.44 5.69 -28.01
N ALA A 235 -3.25 4.62 -28.05
CA ALA A 235 -3.54 3.80 -26.86
C ALA A 235 -2.26 3.26 -26.18
N GLU A 236 -1.23 2.88 -26.95
CA GLU A 236 0.01 2.30 -26.43
C GLU A 236 0.79 3.23 -25.48
N GLU A 237 0.57 4.55 -25.57
CA GLU A 237 1.26 5.53 -24.72
C GLU A 237 0.60 5.67 -23.34
N ARG A 238 -0.68 5.29 -23.22
CA ARG A 238 -1.55 5.57 -22.08
C ARG A 238 -2.13 4.32 -21.41
N TYR A 239 -2.18 3.20 -22.12
CA TYR A 239 -2.70 1.92 -21.62
C TYR A 239 -1.59 0.88 -21.65
N GLY A 240 -1.57 0.01 -20.65
CA GLY A 240 -0.64 -1.12 -20.60
C GLY A 240 -1.33 -2.45 -20.89
N ALA A 241 -0.75 -3.53 -20.38
CA ALA A 241 -1.27 -4.88 -20.61
C ALA A 241 -2.54 -5.16 -19.79
N VAL A 242 -2.70 -4.47 -18.67
CA VAL A 242 -3.85 -4.61 -17.76
C VAL A 242 -4.44 -3.25 -17.37
N SER A 243 -5.67 -3.25 -16.84
CA SER A 243 -6.38 -2.03 -16.40
C SER A 243 -5.59 -1.18 -15.41
N ARG A 244 -4.81 -1.82 -14.52
CA ARG A 244 -3.96 -1.17 -13.51
C ARG A 244 -2.81 -0.35 -14.09
N ASP A 245 -2.46 -0.53 -15.36
CA ASP A 245 -1.38 0.18 -16.03
C ASP A 245 -1.81 1.53 -16.62
N TRP A 246 -3.12 1.83 -16.60
CA TRP A 246 -3.70 3.01 -17.24
C TRP A 246 -3.16 4.34 -16.70
N ARG A 247 -2.71 5.21 -17.61
CA ARG A 247 -2.04 6.50 -17.39
C ARG A 247 -2.73 7.60 -18.21
N PRO A 248 -3.91 8.10 -17.77
CA PRO A 248 -4.65 9.12 -18.51
C PRO A 248 -3.95 10.49 -18.54
N TYR A 249 -3.04 10.76 -17.61
CA TYR A 249 -2.42 12.08 -17.44
C TYR A 249 -1.00 12.18 -18.02
N ARG A 250 -0.58 11.24 -18.88
CA ARG A 250 0.71 11.39 -19.57
C ARG A 250 0.71 12.59 -20.53
N PRO A 251 1.82 13.34 -20.62
CA PRO A 251 3.11 13.13 -19.93
C PRO A 251 3.21 13.77 -18.54
N GLU A 252 2.21 14.56 -18.09
CA GLU A 252 2.22 15.27 -16.80
C GLU A 252 2.41 14.31 -15.60
N LEU A 253 1.81 13.12 -15.68
CA LEU A 253 1.96 12.07 -14.68
C LEU A 253 2.26 10.72 -15.34
N GLU A 254 3.44 10.20 -15.02
CA GLU A 254 3.96 8.93 -15.53
C GLU A 254 3.45 7.69 -14.77
N VAL A 255 2.94 7.89 -13.55
CA VAL A 255 2.43 6.84 -12.67
C VAL A 255 0.99 6.45 -13.07
N PRO A 256 0.62 5.16 -13.04
CA PRO A 256 -0.77 4.74 -13.29
C PRO A 256 -1.76 5.38 -12.32
N ILE A 257 -2.96 5.71 -12.82
CA ILE A 257 -3.97 6.45 -12.05
C ILE A 257 -4.45 5.70 -10.81
N GLY A 258 -4.55 4.37 -10.86
CA GLY A 258 -4.91 3.56 -9.70
C GLY A 258 -3.89 3.69 -8.56
N SER A 259 -2.60 3.65 -8.89
CA SER A 259 -1.52 3.86 -7.92
C SER A 259 -1.49 5.31 -7.41
N TRP A 260 -1.79 6.28 -8.27
CA TRP A 260 -1.89 7.69 -7.88
C TRP A 260 -3.08 7.95 -6.94
N ALA A 261 -4.26 7.39 -7.26
CA ALA A 261 -5.43 7.43 -6.39
C ALA A 261 -5.17 6.77 -5.04
N GLY A 262 -4.47 5.63 -5.03
CA GLY A 262 -4.02 4.98 -3.81
C GLY A 262 -3.06 5.85 -3.00
N ALA A 263 -2.18 6.57 -3.70
CA ALA A 263 -1.31 7.53 -3.05
C ALA A 263 -2.09 8.67 -2.37
N ILE A 264 -3.15 9.18 -2.99
CA ILE A 264 -4.03 10.19 -2.41
C ILE A 264 -4.81 9.63 -1.22
N ALA A 265 -5.41 8.44 -1.33
CA ALA A 265 -6.13 7.80 -0.23
C ALA A 265 -5.25 7.61 1.03
N THR A 266 -3.96 7.34 0.80
CA THR A 266 -2.96 7.22 1.88
C THR A 266 -2.77 8.55 2.64
N THR A 267 -2.82 9.71 1.99
CA THR A 267 -2.67 11.02 2.68
C THR A 267 -3.82 11.26 3.67
N LYS A 268 -4.97 10.62 3.44
CA LYS A 268 -6.16 10.65 4.31
C LYS A 268 -6.24 9.45 5.26
N SER A 269 -5.16 8.67 5.41
CA SER A 269 -5.06 7.50 6.30
C SER A 269 -6.03 6.35 5.97
N TYR A 270 -6.34 6.13 4.70
CA TYR A 270 -7.05 4.93 4.24
C TYR A 270 -6.10 3.83 3.78
N GLY A 271 -6.42 2.57 4.11
CA GLY A 271 -5.99 1.43 3.32
C GLY A 271 -6.62 1.49 1.93
N TRP A 272 -5.99 0.91 0.91
CA TRP A 272 -6.55 0.93 -0.44
C TRP A 272 -6.18 -0.30 -1.25
N THR A 273 -7.06 -0.65 -2.19
CA THR A 273 -6.80 -1.62 -3.24
C THR A 273 -7.24 -1.04 -4.58
N VAL A 274 -6.64 -1.54 -5.65
CA VAL A 274 -7.09 -1.27 -7.01
C VAL A 274 -7.72 -2.53 -7.53
N GLU A 275 -8.97 -2.43 -7.94
CA GLU A 275 -9.79 -3.53 -8.43
C GLU A 275 -10.20 -3.26 -9.88
N ASP A 276 -10.49 -4.32 -10.62
CA ASP A 276 -11.07 -4.21 -11.95
C ASP A 276 -12.59 -4.10 -11.84
N ALA A 277 -13.23 -3.31 -12.72
CA ALA A 277 -14.67 -3.15 -12.71
C ALA A 277 -15.45 -4.44 -13.00
N GLU A 278 -14.82 -5.49 -13.55
CA GLU A 278 -15.44 -6.82 -13.63
C GLU A 278 -15.86 -7.37 -12.25
N ASP A 279 -15.10 -7.03 -11.19
CA ASP A 279 -15.36 -7.47 -9.81
C ASP A 279 -16.24 -6.49 -9.02
N LEU A 280 -16.76 -5.43 -9.66
CA LEU A 280 -17.45 -4.31 -9.00
C LEU A 280 -18.60 -4.76 -8.08
N ALA A 281 -19.40 -5.76 -8.49
CA ALA A 281 -20.51 -6.25 -7.68
C ALA A 281 -20.01 -6.85 -6.35
N ALA A 282 -18.99 -7.71 -6.41
CA ALA A 282 -18.43 -8.37 -5.23
C ALA A 282 -17.67 -7.38 -4.31
N VAL A 283 -16.99 -6.40 -4.92
CA VAL A 283 -16.31 -5.31 -4.18
C VAL A 283 -17.31 -4.45 -3.43
N ARG A 284 -18.42 -4.04 -4.08
CA ARG A 284 -19.47 -3.23 -3.43
C ARG A 284 -20.16 -3.96 -2.30
N GLU A 285 -20.51 -5.22 -2.50
CA GLU A 285 -21.12 -6.03 -1.45
C GLU A 285 -20.22 -6.14 -0.23
N TRP A 286 -18.93 -6.43 -0.46
CA TRP A 286 -17.93 -6.49 0.59
C TRP A 286 -17.77 -5.15 1.30
N ALA A 287 -17.58 -4.07 0.55
CA ALA A 287 -17.33 -2.76 1.12
C ALA A 287 -18.51 -2.29 1.98
N ARG A 288 -19.75 -2.54 1.53
CA ARG A 288 -20.96 -2.26 2.30
C ARG A 288 -20.99 -3.06 3.61
N ALA A 289 -20.63 -4.34 3.57
CA ALA A 289 -20.57 -5.19 4.76
C ALA A 289 -19.45 -4.81 5.75
N HIS A 290 -18.52 -3.92 5.37
CA HIS A 290 -17.39 -3.54 6.24
C HIS A 290 -17.25 -2.02 6.42
N ASN A 291 -18.26 -1.24 6.04
CA ASN A 291 -18.22 0.22 6.06
C ASN A 291 -17.00 0.81 5.32
N GLN A 292 -16.60 0.20 4.20
CA GLN A 292 -15.48 0.65 3.38
C GLN A 292 -15.98 1.49 2.21
N ILE A 293 -15.11 2.35 1.68
CA ILE A 293 -15.43 3.25 0.57
C ILE A 293 -15.16 2.55 -0.76
N VAL A 294 -16.02 2.76 -1.75
CA VAL A 294 -15.77 2.36 -3.15
C VAL A 294 -15.76 3.62 -4.00
N VAL A 295 -14.75 3.77 -4.85
CA VAL A 295 -14.64 4.86 -5.82
C VAL A 295 -14.44 4.26 -7.20
N LEU A 296 -15.24 4.65 -8.17
CA LEU A 296 -15.07 4.23 -9.56
C LEU A 296 -14.26 5.29 -10.32
N VAL A 297 -13.23 4.86 -11.03
CA VAL A 297 -12.48 5.71 -11.96
C VAL A 297 -12.70 5.17 -13.36
N VAL A 298 -13.35 5.97 -14.21
CA VAL A 298 -13.91 5.49 -15.48
C VAL A 298 -13.20 6.12 -16.66
N ASP A 299 -12.54 5.30 -17.47
CA ASP A 299 -12.11 5.70 -18.81
C ASP A 299 -13.28 5.59 -19.79
N VAL A 300 -13.56 6.68 -20.50
CA VAL A 300 -14.63 6.74 -21.50
C VAL A 300 -14.37 5.81 -22.68
N TRP A 301 -13.11 5.66 -23.11
CA TRP A 301 -12.78 4.82 -24.26
C TRP A 301 -12.97 3.33 -23.94
N SER A 302 -12.81 2.98 -22.68
CA SER A 302 -12.98 1.64 -22.14
C SER A 302 -14.41 1.33 -21.72
N ALA A 303 -15.20 2.32 -21.32
CA ALA A 303 -16.54 2.11 -20.78
C ALA A 303 -17.50 1.40 -21.75
N ASP A 304 -17.27 1.52 -23.06
CA ASP A 304 -18.06 0.86 -24.10
C ASP A 304 -17.52 -0.53 -24.49
N LEU A 305 -16.40 -0.98 -23.90
CA LEU A 305 -15.88 -2.33 -24.12
C LEU A 305 -16.89 -3.37 -23.60
N PRO A 306 -17.10 -4.50 -24.30
CA PRO A 306 -18.09 -5.51 -23.93
C PRO A 306 -17.99 -6.00 -22.48
N ARG A 307 -16.75 -6.13 -21.94
CA ARG A 307 -16.51 -6.57 -20.57
C ARG A 307 -16.99 -5.58 -19.49
N TYR A 308 -17.05 -4.29 -19.81
CA TYR A 308 -17.45 -3.24 -18.86
C TYR A 308 -18.89 -2.76 -19.05
N GLN A 309 -19.36 -2.72 -20.29
CA GLN A 309 -20.64 -2.11 -20.65
C GLN A 309 -21.81 -2.65 -19.81
N LEU A 310 -21.97 -3.99 -19.75
CA LEU A 310 -23.05 -4.60 -18.98
C LEU A 310 -22.88 -4.42 -17.47
N THR A 311 -21.64 -4.45 -16.97
CA THR A 311 -21.34 -4.30 -15.55
C THR A 311 -21.69 -2.90 -15.06
N LEU A 312 -21.35 -1.86 -15.82
CA LEU A 312 -21.68 -0.47 -15.51
C LEU A 312 -23.19 -0.20 -15.59
N ILE A 313 -23.87 -0.70 -16.61
CA ILE A 313 -25.33 -0.57 -16.74
C ILE A 313 -26.05 -1.21 -15.54
N ARG A 314 -25.62 -2.41 -15.13
CA ARG A 314 -26.19 -3.11 -13.97
C ARG A 314 -25.93 -2.35 -12.67
N TYR A 315 -24.71 -1.86 -12.49
CA TYR A 315 -24.33 -1.05 -11.34
C TYR A 315 -25.19 0.21 -11.23
N ASP A 316 -25.34 0.97 -12.32
CA ASP A 316 -26.02 2.26 -12.31
C ASP A 316 -27.55 2.13 -12.10
N ARG A 317 -28.13 1.02 -12.57
CA ARG A 317 -29.55 0.69 -12.39
C ARG A 317 -29.90 0.09 -11.03
N ASP A 318 -28.90 -0.30 -10.23
CA ASP A 318 -29.14 -0.82 -8.88
C ASP A 318 -29.60 0.30 -7.94
N VAL A 319 -30.91 0.37 -7.69
CA VAL A 319 -31.55 1.33 -6.79
C VAL A 319 -31.48 0.88 -5.33
N GLY A 320 -31.14 -0.40 -5.07
CA GLY A 320 -31.16 -0.99 -3.73
C GLY A 320 -29.92 -0.69 -2.89
N SER A 321 -28.87 -0.13 -3.52
CA SER A 321 -27.58 0.11 -2.87
C SER A 321 -27.12 1.56 -3.05
N PRO A 322 -26.45 2.15 -2.04
CA PRO A 322 -25.76 3.43 -2.20
C PRO A 322 -24.85 3.41 -3.44
N ARG A 323 -24.99 4.43 -4.30
CA ARG A 323 -24.08 4.62 -5.43
C ARG A 323 -22.73 5.08 -4.92
N ALA A 324 -21.69 4.56 -5.55
CA ALA A 324 -20.32 4.96 -5.34
C ALA A 324 -20.02 6.21 -6.20
N PRO A 325 -19.18 7.13 -5.70
CA PRO A 325 -18.69 8.25 -6.48
C PRO A 325 -17.93 7.77 -7.73
N VAL A 326 -18.17 8.46 -8.85
CA VAL A 326 -17.55 8.19 -10.15
C VAL A 326 -16.70 9.39 -10.56
N LEU A 327 -15.43 9.13 -10.85
CA LEU A 327 -14.48 10.09 -11.39
C LEU A 327 -14.15 9.72 -12.83
N VAL A 328 -14.26 10.69 -13.74
CA VAL A 328 -14.01 10.50 -15.18
C VAL A 328 -12.86 11.42 -15.62
N PRO A 329 -11.63 10.88 -15.71
CA PRO A 329 -10.53 11.53 -16.41
C PRO A 329 -10.90 11.80 -17.87
N TRP A 330 -10.71 13.03 -18.31
CA TRP A 330 -10.91 13.44 -19.70
C TRP A 330 -9.99 14.60 -20.02
N THR A 331 -8.94 14.33 -20.80
CA THR A 331 -7.87 15.29 -21.07
C THR A 331 -8.04 15.97 -22.42
N ALA A 332 -7.30 17.05 -22.67
CA ALA A 332 -7.27 17.69 -23.99
C ALA A 332 -6.84 16.73 -25.12
N ALA A 333 -6.02 15.72 -24.79
CA ALA A 333 -5.65 14.68 -25.75
C ALA A 333 -6.81 13.72 -26.06
N ASP A 334 -7.75 13.55 -25.12
CA ASP A 334 -8.98 12.78 -25.34
C ASP A 334 -9.95 13.56 -26.21
N ASP A 335 -10.16 14.85 -25.91
CA ASP A 335 -10.94 15.75 -26.77
C ASP A 335 -10.42 15.77 -28.20
N ALA A 336 -9.10 15.92 -28.38
CA ALA A 336 -8.49 15.92 -29.70
C ALA A 336 -8.72 14.59 -30.44
N ALA A 337 -8.65 13.46 -29.73
CA ALA A 337 -8.80 12.13 -30.33
C ALA A 337 -10.25 11.75 -30.64
N SER A 338 -11.22 12.27 -29.89
CA SER A 338 -12.66 12.02 -30.13
C SER A 338 -13.33 13.08 -31.00
N GLY A 339 -12.64 14.18 -31.31
CA GLY A 339 -13.25 15.34 -31.98
C GLY A 339 -14.19 16.13 -31.06
N GLY A 340 -13.88 16.18 -29.76
CA GLY A 340 -14.63 16.87 -28.71
C GLY A 340 -15.33 15.94 -27.70
N ASN A 341 -15.96 16.53 -26.69
CA ASN A 341 -16.52 15.81 -25.53
C ASN A 341 -17.86 15.09 -25.81
N ARG A 342 -18.44 15.20 -27.01
CA ARG A 342 -19.70 14.51 -27.36
C ARG A 342 -19.61 13.00 -27.16
N LYS A 343 -18.48 12.38 -27.55
CA LYS A 343 -18.25 10.94 -27.33
C LYS A 343 -18.33 10.57 -25.86
N MET A 344 -17.77 11.39 -24.97
CA MET A 344 -17.83 11.18 -23.53
C MET A 344 -19.28 11.15 -23.06
N TRP A 345 -20.04 12.21 -23.33
CA TRP A 345 -21.43 12.28 -22.88
C TRP A 345 -22.32 11.18 -23.47
N ASP A 346 -22.18 10.87 -24.77
CA ASP A 346 -22.93 9.80 -25.42
C ASP A 346 -22.61 8.41 -24.82
N THR A 347 -21.36 8.18 -24.44
CA THR A 347 -20.92 6.91 -23.81
C THR A 347 -21.42 6.81 -22.37
N LEU A 348 -21.18 7.86 -21.57
CA LEU A 348 -21.58 7.88 -20.15
C LEU A 348 -23.10 7.82 -20.00
N ALA A 349 -23.87 8.49 -20.86
CA ALA A 349 -25.33 8.41 -20.85
C ALA A 349 -25.85 6.99 -21.17
N ARG A 350 -25.07 6.19 -21.91
CA ARG A 350 -25.41 4.80 -22.25
C ARG A 350 -25.14 3.84 -21.10
N VAL A 351 -24.00 4.00 -20.43
CA VAL A 351 -23.48 3.03 -19.44
C VAL A 351 -23.75 3.43 -17.98
N LEU A 352 -23.90 4.73 -17.70
CA LEU A 352 -24.21 5.30 -16.38
C LEU A 352 -25.37 6.32 -16.46
N PRO A 353 -26.52 5.98 -17.07
CA PRO A 353 -27.62 6.92 -17.33
C PRO A 353 -28.11 7.66 -16.09
N HIS A 354 -28.21 6.99 -14.93
CA HIS A 354 -28.69 7.62 -13.71
C HIS A 354 -27.65 8.56 -13.09
N HIS A 355 -26.35 8.27 -13.16
CA HIS A 355 -25.36 9.27 -12.74
C HIS A 355 -25.43 10.53 -13.61
N VAL A 356 -25.59 10.37 -14.93
CA VAL A 356 -25.76 11.50 -15.86
C VAL A 356 -27.06 12.27 -15.59
N LEU A 357 -28.17 11.59 -15.30
CA LEU A 357 -29.47 12.24 -15.03
C LEU A 357 -29.50 12.97 -13.69
N HIS A 358 -28.96 12.37 -12.62
CA HIS A 358 -29.00 12.98 -11.30
C HIS A 358 -27.89 14.01 -11.08
N ASN A 359 -26.75 13.85 -11.76
CA ASN A 359 -25.61 14.78 -11.84
C ASN A 359 -25.40 15.61 -10.57
N THR A 360 -25.40 14.95 -9.43
CA THR A 360 -24.98 15.60 -8.20
C THR A 360 -23.46 15.76 -8.28
N ARG A 361 -22.93 16.85 -7.71
CA ARG A 361 -21.59 16.83 -7.10
C ARG A 361 -21.57 15.70 -6.05
N ASP A 362 -20.69 15.52 -5.08
CA ASP A 362 -20.64 14.28 -4.26
C ASP A 362 -20.41 12.93 -5.04
N LEU A 363 -21.29 12.50 -5.96
CA LEU A 363 -21.26 11.23 -6.70
C LEU A 363 -20.73 11.30 -8.14
N TRP A 364 -20.72 12.47 -8.78
CA TRP A 364 -20.32 12.59 -10.18
C TRP A 364 -19.24 13.66 -10.35
N ARG A 365 -18.08 13.29 -10.91
CA ARG A 365 -16.96 14.18 -11.26
C ARG A 365 -16.49 13.85 -12.67
N THR A 366 -16.78 14.72 -13.62
CA THR A 366 -16.37 14.55 -15.02
C THR A 366 -15.38 15.61 -15.45
N GLU A 367 -14.80 15.41 -16.63
CA GLU A 367 -13.91 16.41 -17.25
C GLU A 367 -12.69 16.74 -16.38
N ILE A 368 -12.15 15.72 -15.70
CA ILE A 368 -10.98 15.86 -14.84
C ILE A 368 -9.73 15.87 -15.73
N ALA A 369 -9.34 17.07 -16.17
CA ALA A 369 -8.32 17.26 -17.22
C ALA A 369 -6.87 17.07 -16.76
N THR A 370 -6.56 17.20 -15.46
CA THR A 370 -5.19 17.17 -14.93
C THR A 370 -5.07 16.28 -13.71
N SER A 371 -3.83 15.86 -13.42
CA SER A 371 -3.54 15.02 -12.26
C SER A 371 -3.77 15.73 -10.92
N ALA A 372 -3.48 17.04 -10.88
CA ALA A 372 -3.76 17.90 -9.73
C ALA A 372 -5.26 18.02 -9.46
N ARG A 373 -6.08 18.21 -10.51
CA ARG A 373 -7.53 18.26 -10.36
C ARG A 373 -8.09 16.93 -9.89
N PHE A 374 -7.56 15.81 -10.40
CA PHE A 374 -7.94 14.48 -9.93
C PHE A 374 -7.68 14.31 -8.44
N GLN A 375 -6.55 14.80 -7.93
CA GLN A 375 -6.26 14.78 -6.51
C GLN A 375 -7.29 15.56 -5.70
N GLU A 376 -7.57 16.81 -6.07
CA GLU A 376 -8.58 17.64 -5.39
C GLU A 376 -9.94 16.94 -5.31
N GLU A 377 -10.41 16.40 -6.45
CA GLU A 377 -11.72 15.74 -6.51
C GLU A 377 -11.76 14.44 -5.72
N LEU A 378 -10.68 13.64 -5.74
CA LEU A 378 -10.63 12.41 -4.95
C LEU A 378 -10.58 12.71 -3.45
N GLU A 379 -9.81 13.72 -3.02
CA GLU A 379 -9.77 14.12 -1.61
C GLU A 379 -11.15 14.58 -1.09
N ASP A 380 -11.88 15.37 -1.88
CA ASP A 380 -13.24 15.82 -1.57
C ASP A 380 -14.21 14.63 -1.46
N VAL A 381 -14.19 13.74 -2.45
CA VAL A 381 -15.02 12.53 -2.48
C VAL A 381 -14.79 11.66 -1.24
N LEU A 382 -13.53 11.46 -0.83
CA LEU A 382 -13.21 10.65 0.34
C LEU A 382 -13.76 11.26 1.64
N VAL A 383 -13.76 12.60 1.76
CA VAL A 383 -14.35 13.28 2.92
C VAL A 383 -15.87 13.10 2.95
N VAL A 384 -16.54 13.26 1.81
CA VAL A 384 -17.99 13.10 1.68
C VAL A 384 -18.42 11.68 2.02
N GLU A 385 -17.76 10.67 1.46
CA GLU A 385 -18.09 9.26 1.71
C GLU A 385 -17.81 8.85 3.16
N GLN A 386 -16.75 9.38 3.78
CA GLN A 386 -16.52 9.16 5.20
C GLN A 386 -17.67 9.71 6.05
N GLY A 387 -18.13 10.93 5.76
CA GLY A 387 -19.29 11.53 6.43
C GLY A 387 -20.58 10.76 6.20
N ARG A 388 -20.72 10.07 5.05
CA ARG A 388 -21.85 9.18 4.77
C ARG A 388 -21.79 7.90 5.60
N ILE A 389 -20.62 7.26 5.67
CA ILE A 389 -20.39 6.07 6.50
C ILE A 389 -20.64 6.37 7.98
N TYR A 390 -20.20 7.52 8.49
CA TYR A 390 -20.49 7.89 9.89
C TYR A 390 -21.99 8.06 10.18
N ARG A 391 -22.79 8.50 9.19
CA ARG A 391 -24.24 8.72 9.36
C ARG A 391 -25.09 7.47 9.16
N THR A 392 -24.65 6.57 8.29
CA THR A 392 -25.49 5.47 7.76
C THR A 392 -24.83 4.09 7.83
N GLY A 393 -23.58 4.02 8.25
CA GLY A 393 -22.82 2.78 8.39
C GLY A 393 -23.37 1.87 9.48
N THR A 394 -23.12 0.58 9.32
CA THR A 394 -23.54 -0.42 10.31
C THR A 394 -22.63 -0.36 11.53
N VAL A 395 -23.19 -0.26 12.73
CA VAL A 395 -22.39 -0.21 13.96
C VAL A 395 -21.91 -1.62 14.29
N TYR A 396 -20.60 -1.87 14.20
CA TYR A 396 -20.00 -3.18 14.48
C TYR A 396 -19.50 -3.33 15.93
N GLN A 397 -19.45 -2.24 16.70
CA GLN A 397 -19.18 -2.26 18.14
C GLN A 397 -20.16 -1.36 18.89
N GLU A 398 -20.97 -1.94 19.76
CA GLU A 398 -21.70 -1.20 20.78
C GLU A 398 -20.75 -0.85 21.93
N PRO A 399 -20.88 0.33 22.56
CA PRO A 399 -20.13 0.64 23.77
C PRO A 399 -20.41 -0.42 24.83
N PRO A 400 -19.43 -0.80 25.67
CA PRO A 400 -19.69 -1.71 26.78
C PRO A 400 -20.81 -1.13 27.65
N THR A 401 -21.96 -1.80 27.65
CA THR A 401 -23.09 -1.51 28.54
C THR A 401 -22.75 -2.01 29.93
N ASP A 402 -21.89 -1.28 30.63
CA ASP A 402 -21.68 -1.48 32.05
C ASP A 402 -21.96 -0.18 32.81
N GLY A 403 -23.11 -0.17 33.48
CA GLY A 403 -23.44 0.73 34.59
C GLY A 403 -23.78 2.17 34.24
N SER A 404 -24.83 2.69 34.88
CA SER A 404 -25.15 4.11 34.93
C SER A 404 -23.93 4.95 35.37
N GLY A 405 -23.23 5.57 34.42
CA GLY A 405 -22.04 6.38 34.69
C GLY A 405 -21.87 7.46 33.63
N GLN A 406 -22.26 8.67 33.99
CA GLN A 406 -22.08 9.99 33.34
C GLN A 406 -21.69 10.03 31.85
N ARG A 407 -22.57 10.66 31.05
CA ARG A 407 -22.23 11.19 29.73
C ARG A 407 -20.91 11.99 29.82
N PRO A 408 -19.98 11.84 28.87
CA PRO A 408 -18.79 12.67 28.83
C PRO A 408 -19.24 14.13 28.71
N ILE A 409 -18.94 14.93 29.73
CA ILE A 409 -19.10 16.38 29.64
C ILE A 409 -17.88 16.86 28.85
N LEU A 410 -18.13 17.26 27.60
CA LEU A 410 -17.16 18.01 26.82
C LEU A 410 -17.17 19.43 27.37
N GLU A 411 -16.19 19.76 28.22
CA GLU A 411 -15.91 21.16 28.51
C GLU A 411 -15.20 21.77 27.30
N GLY A 412 -15.88 22.76 26.71
CA GLY A 412 -15.33 23.62 25.66
C GLY A 412 -14.24 24.55 26.20
N PRO A 413 -13.58 25.30 25.30
CA PRO A 413 -12.26 25.91 25.52
C PRO A 413 -12.16 26.90 26.68
#